data_AF-A0A843WP25-F1
#
_entry.id   AF-A0A843WP25-F1
#
_cell.length_a   1.000
_cell.length_b   1.000
_cell.length_c   1.000
_cell.angle_alpha   90.00
_cell.angle_beta   90.00
_cell.angle_gamma   90.00
#
_symmetry.space_group_name_H-M   'P 1'
#
loop_
_entity.id
_entity.type
_entity.pdbx_description
1 polymer ?
#
loop_
_entity_poly.entity_id
_entity_poly.type
_entity_poly.pdbx_seq_one_letter_code
_entity_poly.pdbx_strand_id
1 'polypeptide(L)'
;MTRGRRSTYILDYSSLLTTIRGTADIFHLASPCIVDRICDPEGELLDPAVKGTVNVLRAVKECRVRRVVVTSSISAIIPSPGWPADIVKDKECWTDVDYCKEKEIRHPASKTLAEKAAWKFAEENGLDVVVVNPGTVMGLVLPPVVNASMGMLVRLLQGFLSSFKFDFFW
;
A
#
# COMPACT_ATOMS: atom_id res chain seq x y z
N MET A 1 11.60 16.66 25.39
CA MET A 1 12.27 15.48 24.83
C MET A 1 11.27 14.33 24.71
N THR A 2 11.39 13.51 23.66
CA THR A 2 10.54 12.38 23.21
C THR A 2 9.33 12.70 22.31
N ARG A 3 9.62 13.13 21.07
CA ARG A 3 8.77 12.84 19.90
C ARG A 3 9.54 11.89 18.98
N GLY A 4 9.68 10.65 19.41
CA GLY A 4 10.12 9.56 18.54
C GLY A 4 8.94 9.12 17.69
N ARG A 5 8.91 9.50 16.41
CA ARG A 5 7.94 8.99 15.43
C ARG A 5 8.22 7.49 15.24
N ARG A 6 7.55 6.63 16.00
CA ARG A 6 7.64 5.17 15.89
C ARG A 6 6.93 4.72 14.61
N SER A 7 7.63 4.65 13.49
CA SER A 7 7.10 4.14 12.22
C SER A 7 8.05 3.14 11.56
N THR A 8 8.53 2.15 12.32
CA THR A 8 9.36 1.05 11.80
C THR A 8 8.92 -0.32 12.30
N TYR A 9 7.74 -0.46 12.92
CA TYR A 9 7.27 -1.74 13.49
C TYR A 9 7.20 -2.88 12.46
N ILE A 10 6.86 -2.59 11.20
CA ILE A 10 6.82 -3.61 10.14
C ILE A 10 8.20 -3.96 9.58
N LEU A 11 9.22 -3.16 9.88
CA LEU A 11 10.62 -3.43 9.53
C LEU A 11 11.37 -4.13 10.66
N ASP A 12 10.88 -4.02 11.90
CA ASP A 12 11.37 -4.79 13.05
C ASP A 12 10.74 -6.19 13.07
N TYR A 13 11.44 -7.15 12.49
CA TYR A 13 10.99 -8.53 12.38
C TYR A 13 10.76 -9.21 13.74
N SER A 14 11.56 -8.88 14.76
CA SER A 14 11.41 -9.49 16.09
C SER A 14 10.09 -9.08 16.74
N SER A 15 9.76 -7.78 16.66
CA SER A 15 8.47 -7.27 17.11
C SER A 15 7.28 -7.90 16.38
N LEU A 16 7.41 -8.15 15.07
CA LEU A 16 6.38 -8.85 14.29
C LEU A 16 6.15 -10.28 14.77
N LEU A 17 7.22 -11.06 15.00
CA LEU A 17 7.10 -12.43 15.51
C LEU A 17 6.42 -12.47 16.88
N THR A 18 6.80 -11.58 17.79
CA THR A 18 6.15 -11.50 19.11
C THR A 18 4.67 -11.16 18.99
N THR A 19 4.30 -10.26 18.08
CA THR A 19 2.92 -9.82 17.90
C THR A 19 2.04 -10.87 17.22
N ILE A 20 2.59 -11.61 16.25
CA ILE A 20 1.82 -12.56 15.42
C ILE A 20 1.68 -13.93 16.10
N ARG A 21 2.57 -14.29 17.02
CA ARG A 21 2.56 -15.59 17.69
C ARG A 21 1.21 -15.87 18.38
N GLY A 22 0.62 -17.03 18.06
CA GLY A 22 -0.66 -17.46 18.64
C GLY A 22 -1.91 -16.88 17.97
N THR A 23 -1.74 -16.08 16.90
CA THR A 23 -2.88 -15.58 16.10
C THR A 23 -3.29 -16.59 15.03
N ALA A 24 -4.60 -16.68 14.77
CA ALA A 24 -5.14 -17.58 13.75
C ALA A 24 -5.09 -16.96 12.34
N ASP A 25 -5.45 -15.69 12.23
CA ASP A 25 -5.47 -14.94 10.97
C ASP A 25 -4.91 -13.53 11.20
N ILE A 26 -4.33 -12.92 10.16
CA ILE A 26 -3.70 -11.59 10.23
C ILE A 26 -4.32 -10.64 9.19
N PHE A 27 -4.55 -9.40 9.60
CA PHE A 27 -4.90 -8.30 8.70
C PHE A 27 -3.73 -7.32 8.59
N HIS A 28 -3.03 -7.36 7.45
CA HIS A 28 -1.91 -6.48 7.17
C HIS A 28 -2.39 -5.18 6.50
N LEU A 29 -2.61 -4.15 7.31
CA LEU A 29 -3.04 -2.82 6.86
C LEU A 29 -1.89 -1.80 6.79
N ALA A 30 -0.82 -2.04 7.55
CA ALA A 30 0.25 -1.08 7.73
C ALA A 30 1.13 -0.97 6.48
N SER A 31 1.14 0.20 5.86
CA SER A 31 1.92 0.49 4.66
C SER A 31 2.27 1.98 4.65
N PRO A 32 3.47 2.39 4.19
CA PRO A 32 3.78 3.80 4.05
C PRO A 32 2.76 4.49 3.13
N CYS A 33 2.17 5.59 3.59
CA CYS A 33 1.22 6.39 2.82
C CYS A 33 1.58 7.86 3.02
N ILE A 34 2.35 8.40 2.07
CA ILE A 34 2.88 9.77 2.12
C ILE A 34 2.20 10.58 1.03
N VAL A 35 1.45 11.61 1.44
CA VAL A 35 0.70 12.52 0.54
C VAL A 35 1.50 13.80 0.24
N ASP A 36 2.57 14.02 0.98
CA ASP A 36 3.47 15.16 0.81
C ASP A 36 4.63 14.81 -0.14
N ARG A 37 5.44 15.82 -0.47
CA ARG A 37 6.64 15.63 -1.29
C ARG A 37 7.61 14.66 -0.61
N ILE A 38 8.07 13.66 -1.36
CA ILE A 38 9.04 12.68 -0.89
C ILE A 38 10.42 13.03 -1.45
N CYS A 39 11.42 13.13 -0.59
CA CYS A 39 12.80 13.45 -0.97
C CYS A 39 13.54 12.20 -1.47
N ASP A 40 13.39 11.07 -0.77
CA ASP A 40 13.91 9.76 -1.17
C ASP A 40 12.76 8.76 -1.36
N PRO A 41 12.14 8.70 -2.56
CA PRO A 41 11.06 7.75 -2.82
C PRO A 41 11.44 6.30 -2.60
N GLU A 42 12.70 5.94 -2.85
CA GLU A 42 13.15 4.58 -2.71
C GLU A 42 13.15 4.20 -1.23
N GLY A 43 13.93 4.91 -0.41
CA GLY A 43 14.11 4.60 1.01
C GLY A 43 12.91 4.92 1.91
N GLU A 44 12.06 5.88 1.54
CA GLU A 44 10.93 6.31 2.37
C GLU A 44 9.60 5.63 2.01
N LEU A 45 9.46 5.10 0.78
CA LEU A 45 8.17 4.62 0.28
C LEU A 45 8.24 3.26 -0.43
N LEU A 46 9.11 3.07 -1.41
CA LEU A 46 9.14 1.82 -2.19
C LEU A 46 9.73 0.67 -1.36
N ASP A 47 10.95 0.84 -0.87
CA ASP A 47 11.66 -0.17 -0.09
C ASP A 47 10.89 -0.57 1.19
N PRO A 48 10.42 0.38 2.02
CA PRO A 48 9.69 0.04 3.24
C PRO A 48 8.37 -0.68 2.96
N ALA A 49 7.68 -0.36 1.86
CA ALA A 49 6.43 -1.03 1.50
C ALA A 49 6.67 -2.49 1.12
N VAL A 50 7.66 -2.76 0.27
CA VAL A 50 8.00 -4.13 -0.15
C VAL A 50 8.57 -4.93 1.02
N LYS A 51 9.59 -4.40 1.71
CA LYS A 51 10.25 -5.07 2.83
C LYS A 51 9.29 -5.31 3.99
N GLY A 52 8.45 -4.33 4.32
CA GLY A 52 7.44 -4.45 5.37
C GLY A 52 6.43 -5.56 5.06
N THR A 53 5.92 -5.59 3.83
CA THR A 53 4.98 -6.64 3.38
C THR A 53 5.60 -8.02 3.47
N VAL A 54 6.80 -8.20 2.91
CA VAL A 54 7.51 -9.50 2.95
C VAL A 54 7.86 -9.92 4.38
N ASN A 55 8.25 -8.99 5.25
CA ASN A 55 8.54 -9.29 6.65
C ASN A 55 7.30 -9.81 7.39
N VAL A 56 6.14 -9.19 7.17
CA VAL A 56 4.88 -9.66 7.77
C VAL A 56 4.53 -11.06 7.26
N LEU A 57 4.63 -11.32 5.95
CA LEU A 57 4.35 -12.64 5.38
C LEU A 57 5.32 -13.71 5.87
N ARG A 58 6.60 -13.36 6.05
CA ARG A 58 7.60 -14.25 6.64
C ARG A 58 7.23 -14.62 8.09
N ALA A 59 6.81 -13.64 8.89
CA ALA A 59 6.39 -13.89 10.27
C ALA A 59 5.08 -14.70 10.34
N VAL A 60 4.12 -14.44 9.44
CA VAL A 60 2.88 -15.23 9.24
C VAL A 60 3.21 -16.69 8.98
N LYS A 61 4.15 -16.97 8.05
CA LYS A 61 4.63 -18.32 7.74
C LYS A 61 5.26 -18.98 8.97
N GLU A 62 6.20 -18.28 9.62
CA GLU A 62 6.93 -18.81 10.78
C GLU A 62 5.99 -19.16 11.94
N CYS A 63 4.99 -18.31 12.18
CA CYS A 63 3.98 -18.51 13.22
C CYS A 63 2.83 -19.45 12.82
N ARG A 64 2.84 -19.99 11.59
CA ARG A 64 1.81 -20.89 11.05
C ARG A 64 0.39 -20.31 11.12
N VAL A 65 0.28 -19.01 10.82
CA VAL A 65 -1.01 -18.33 10.66
C VAL A 65 -1.75 -18.96 9.48
N ARG A 66 -3.07 -19.15 9.62
CA ARG A 66 -3.91 -19.82 8.62
C ARG A 66 -4.09 -18.98 7.37
N ARG A 67 -4.52 -17.73 7.53
CA ARG A 67 -4.77 -16.79 6.42
C ARG A 67 -4.28 -15.39 6.75
N VAL A 68 -3.79 -14.68 5.74
CA VAL A 68 -3.47 -13.26 5.85
C VAL A 68 -4.25 -12.45 4.81
N VAL A 69 -4.87 -11.37 5.26
CA VAL A 69 -5.55 -10.38 4.41
C VAL A 69 -4.65 -9.15 4.29
N VAL A 70 -4.20 -8.84 3.07
CA VAL A 70 -3.35 -7.69 2.78
C VAL A 70 -4.21 -6.56 2.22
N THR A 71 -4.09 -5.37 2.81
CA THR A 71 -4.73 -4.16 2.27
C THR A 71 -3.81 -3.50 1.26
N SER A 72 -4.10 -3.72 -0.01
CA SER A 72 -3.46 -3.03 -1.12
C SER A 72 -4.23 -1.74 -1.44
N SER A 73 -4.43 -1.41 -2.72
CA SER A 73 -5.11 -0.21 -3.19
C SER A 73 -5.51 -0.39 -4.66
N ILE A 74 -6.52 0.36 -5.11
CA ILE A 74 -6.75 0.57 -6.55
C ILE A 74 -5.50 1.13 -7.24
N SER A 75 -4.59 1.78 -6.50
CA SER A 75 -3.29 2.25 -7.02
C SER A 75 -2.34 1.13 -7.46
N ALA A 76 -2.62 -0.14 -7.13
CA ALA A 76 -1.90 -1.29 -7.69
C ALA A 76 -2.44 -1.71 -9.07
N ILE A 77 -3.60 -1.18 -9.46
CA ILE A 77 -4.34 -1.48 -10.71
C ILE A 77 -4.28 -0.29 -11.69
N ILE A 78 -4.28 0.95 -11.17
CA ILE A 78 -4.16 2.19 -11.94
C ILE A 78 -3.04 3.11 -11.39
N PRO A 79 -2.35 3.89 -12.24
CA PRO A 79 -2.60 4.10 -13.67
C PRO A 79 -2.13 2.95 -14.56
N SER A 80 -2.93 2.61 -15.57
CA SER A 80 -2.65 1.54 -16.55
C SER A 80 -3.03 2.01 -17.97
N PRO A 81 -2.26 2.95 -18.55
CA PRO A 81 -2.62 3.63 -19.81
C PRO A 81 -2.66 2.69 -21.02
N GLY A 82 -1.94 1.56 -20.98
CA GLY A 82 -1.99 0.54 -22.03
C GLY A 82 -3.19 -0.41 -21.94
N TRP A 83 -4.04 -0.29 -20.91
CA TRP A 83 -5.22 -1.13 -20.76
C TRP A 83 -6.36 -0.61 -21.65
N PRO A 84 -7.05 -1.47 -22.43
CA PRO A 84 -8.14 -1.04 -23.30
C PRO A 84 -9.29 -0.37 -22.53
N ALA A 85 -9.75 0.79 -23.02
CA ALA A 85 -10.75 1.62 -22.34
C ALA A 85 -12.15 0.97 -22.27
N ASP A 86 -12.45 0.04 -23.17
CA ASP A 86 -13.72 -0.68 -23.27
C ASP A 86 -13.73 -1.99 -22.46
N ILE A 87 -12.61 -2.35 -21.83
CA ILE A 87 -12.48 -3.58 -21.04
C ILE A 87 -12.48 -3.25 -19.54
N VAL A 88 -13.42 -3.85 -18.82
CA VAL A 88 -13.50 -3.76 -17.36
C VAL A 88 -12.20 -4.29 -16.75
N LYS A 89 -11.59 -3.50 -15.87
CA LYS A 89 -10.40 -3.90 -15.13
C LYS A 89 -10.73 -5.02 -14.15
N ASP A 90 -9.98 -6.10 -14.21
CA ASP A 90 -10.08 -7.23 -13.30
C ASP A 90 -8.75 -7.47 -12.57
N LYS A 91 -8.58 -8.66 -11.99
CA LYS A 91 -7.37 -9.05 -11.24
C LYS A 91 -6.10 -9.17 -12.09
N GLU A 92 -6.21 -9.18 -13.42
CA GLU A 92 -5.06 -9.25 -14.32
C GLU A 92 -4.54 -7.86 -14.69
N CYS A 93 -5.34 -6.81 -14.43
CA CYS A 93 -4.92 -5.43 -14.64
C CYS A 93 -3.99 -4.96 -13.52
N TRP A 94 -2.80 -4.51 -13.91
CA TRP A 94 -1.81 -3.92 -13.01
C TRP A 94 -1.50 -2.48 -13.43
N THR A 95 -1.15 -1.67 -12.45
CA THR A 95 -0.51 -0.37 -12.68
C THR A 95 0.76 -0.54 -13.51
N ASP A 96 0.93 0.35 -14.47
CA ASP A 96 2.16 0.50 -15.22
C ASP A 96 3.21 1.19 -14.36
N VAL A 97 4.16 0.40 -13.86
CA VAL A 97 5.22 0.87 -12.96
C VAL A 97 6.20 1.79 -13.69
N ASP A 98 6.44 1.58 -14.99
CA ASP A 98 7.38 2.39 -15.76
C ASP A 98 6.77 3.74 -16.12
N TYR A 99 5.48 3.77 -16.47
CA TYR A 99 4.71 5.01 -16.55
C TYR A 99 4.76 5.79 -15.22
N CYS A 100 4.59 5.10 -14.09
CA CYS A 100 4.68 5.72 -12.78
C CYS A 100 6.07 6.31 -12.50
N LYS A 101 7.15 5.64 -12.91
CA LYS A 101 8.52 6.18 -12.77
C LYS A 101 8.71 7.42 -13.63
N GLU A 102 8.28 7.38 -14.90
CA GLU A 102 8.40 8.49 -15.85
C GLU A 102 7.67 9.75 -15.37
N LYS A 103 6.45 9.58 -14.86
CA LYS A 103 5.62 10.70 -14.36
C LYS A 103 5.88 11.06 -12.89
N GLU A 104 6.88 10.43 -12.27
CA GLU A 104 7.29 10.61 -10.88
C GLU A 104 6.18 10.32 -9.85
N ILE A 105 5.35 9.32 -10.14
CA ILE A 105 4.20 8.93 -9.33
C ILE A 105 4.56 7.72 -8.47
N ARG A 106 5.07 8.00 -7.28
CA ARG A 106 5.74 6.97 -6.47
C ARG A 106 4.77 6.05 -5.71
N HIS A 107 3.62 6.56 -5.28
CA HIS A 107 2.66 5.80 -4.46
C HIS A 107 2.03 4.60 -5.21
N PRO A 108 1.51 4.73 -6.44
CA PRO A 108 1.02 3.57 -7.21
C PRO A 108 2.11 2.53 -7.46
N ALA A 109 3.32 2.95 -7.83
CA ALA A 109 4.45 2.05 -8.00
C ALA A 109 4.75 1.26 -6.72
N SER A 110 4.82 1.93 -5.57
CA SER A 110 5.05 1.30 -4.26
C SER A 110 3.96 0.26 -3.92
N LYS A 111 2.67 0.61 -4.08
CA LYS A 111 1.56 -0.33 -3.86
C LYS A 111 1.63 -1.55 -4.78
N THR A 112 1.94 -1.32 -6.05
CA THR A 112 2.06 -2.37 -7.07
C THR A 112 3.18 -3.34 -6.75
N LEU A 113 4.36 -2.83 -6.40
CA LEU A 113 5.52 -3.66 -6.08
C LEU A 113 5.32 -4.45 -4.79
N ALA A 114 4.71 -3.84 -3.76
CA ALA A 114 4.41 -4.53 -2.51
C ALA A 114 3.38 -5.65 -2.71
N GLU A 115 2.33 -5.42 -3.51
CA GLU A 115 1.32 -6.44 -3.81
C GLU A 115 1.90 -7.59 -4.65
N LYS A 116 2.70 -7.29 -5.69
CA LYS A 116 3.38 -8.32 -6.48
C LYS A 116 4.33 -9.16 -5.62
N ALA A 117 5.05 -8.52 -4.68
CA ALA A 117 5.90 -9.22 -3.73
C ALA A 117 5.08 -10.11 -2.78
N ALA A 118 3.90 -9.67 -2.36
CA ALA A 118 3.00 -10.46 -1.55
C ALA A 118 2.52 -11.73 -2.27
N TRP A 119 2.04 -11.58 -3.51
CA TRP A 119 1.60 -12.71 -4.34
C TRP A 119 2.73 -13.69 -4.62
N LYS A 120 3.90 -13.19 -5.03
CA LYS A 120 5.07 -14.03 -5.27
C LYS A 120 5.48 -14.81 -4.03
N PHE A 121 5.58 -14.14 -2.88
CA PHE A 121 5.93 -14.80 -1.63
C PHE A 121 4.88 -15.84 -1.22
N ALA A 122 3.60 -15.55 -1.43
CA ALA A 122 2.51 -16.48 -1.13
C ALA A 122 2.60 -17.76 -1.97
N GLU A 123 2.82 -17.62 -3.27
CA GLU A 123 2.97 -18.74 -4.21
C GLU A 123 4.18 -19.61 -3.87
N GLU A 124 5.34 -19.00 -3.65
CA GLU A 124 6.59 -19.70 -3.31
C GLU A 124 6.52 -20.44 -1.96
N ASN A 125 5.64 -20.02 -1.06
CA ASN A 125 5.59 -20.52 0.32
C ASN A 125 4.27 -21.21 0.69
N GLY A 126 3.33 -21.34 -0.24
CA GLY A 126 2.04 -21.99 -0.03
C GLY A 126 1.17 -21.29 1.01
N LEU A 127 1.21 -19.96 1.09
CA LEU A 127 0.39 -19.19 2.04
C LEU A 127 -0.99 -18.88 1.45
N ASP A 128 -2.03 -18.97 2.30
CA ASP A 128 -3.37 -18.46 1.97
C ASP A 128 -3.39 -16.94 2.18
N VAL A 129 -3.30 -16.21 1.06
CA VAL A 129 -3.29 -14.74 1.02
C VAL A 129 -4.52 -14.24 0.27
N VAL A 130 -5.20 -13.27 0.87
CA VAL A 130 -6.27 -12.50 0.23
C VAL A 130 -5.82 -11.05 0.15
N VAL A 131 -6.00 -10.42 -1.01
CA VAL A 131 -5.73 -8.99 -1.19
C VAL A 131 -7.03 -8.22 -1.37
N VAL A 132 -7.12 -7.07 -0.73
CA VAL A 132 -8.23 -6.11 -0.90
C VAL A 132 -7.68 -4.81 -1.49
N ASN A 133 -8.26 -4.36 -2.59
CA ASN A 133 -7.86 -3.14 -3.32
C ASN A 133 -8.93 -2.05 -3.16
N PRO A 134 -8.95 -1.30 -2.05
CA PRO A 134 -9.90 -0.20 -1.87
C PRO A 134 -9.63 0.95 -2.86
N GLY A 135 -10.70 1.62 -3.27
CA GLY A 135 -10.63 2.91 -3.96
C GLY A 135 -10.41 4.08 -2.99
N THR A 136 -10.94 5.25 -3.34
CA THR A 136 -10.94 6.41 -2.43
C THR A 136 -11.78 6.11 -1.18
N VAL A 137 -11.14 6.02 -0.02
CA VAL A 137 -11.80 5.68 1.24
C VAL A 137 -12.39 6.93 1.90
N MET A 138 -13.72 6.99 1.93
CA MET A 138 -14.51 8.08 2.48
C MET A 138 -15.38 7.58 3.64
N GLY A 139 -15.65 8.45 4.62
CA GLY A 139 -16.55 8.12 5.73
C GLY A 139 -16.23 8.88 7.01
N LEU A 140 -16.80 8.39 8.12
CA LEU A 140 -16.55 8.96 9.45
C LEU A 140 -15.08 8.81 9.85
N VAL A 141 -14.49 9.90 10.32
CA VAL A 141 -13.12 9.91 10.83
C VAL A 141 -13.14 9.55 12.32
N LEU A 142 -12.68 8.34 12.66
CA LEU A 142 -12.52 7.91 14.05
C LEU A 142 -11.28 8.51 14.73
N PRO A 143 -10.07 8.51 14.12
CA PRO A 143 -8.91 9.16 14.71
C PRO A 143 -9.00 10.70 14.57
N PRO A 144 -8.24 11.48 15.37
CA PRO A 144 -8.23 12.95 15.28
C PRO A 144 -7.49 13.50 14.04
N VAL A 145 -7.27 12.66 13.03
CA VAL A 145 -6.49 12.98 11.82
C VAL A 145 -7.23 12.40 10.62
N VAL A 146 -7.40 13.21 9.57
CA VAL A 146 -7.98 12.75 8.30
C VAL A 146 -7.05 11.76 7.62
N ASN A 147 -7.60 10.73 6.98
CA ASN A 147 -6.83 9.82 6.15
C ASN A 147 -6.33 10.53 4.86
N ALA A 148 -5.43 9.89 4.13
CA ALA A 148 -4.88 10.43 2.89
C ALA A 148 -5.98 10.80 1.85
N SER A 149 -6.97 9.93 1.66
CA SER A 149 -8.07 10.13 0.72
C SER A 149 -8.90 11.38 1.02
N MET A 150 -9.33 11.55 2.27
CA MET A 150 -10.07 12.72 2.72
C MET A 150 -9.18 13.96 2.79
N GLY A 151 -7.89 13.80 3.10
CA GLY A 151 -6.91 14.88 3.03
C GLY A 151 -6.79 15.49 1.63
N MET A 152 -6.82 14.65 0.60
CA MET A 152 -6.92 15.12 -0.79
C MET A 152 -8.22 15.90 -1.01
N LEU A 153 -9.38 15.38 -0.59
CA LEU A 153 -10.64 16.13 -0.72
C LEU A 153 -10.58 17.50 0.01
N VAL A 154 -10.02 17.55 1.22
CA VAL A 154 -9.87 18.80 1.97
C VAL A 154 -8.99 19.80 1.21
N ARG A 155 -7.87 19.34 0.63
CA ARG A 155 -7.00 20.20 -0.22
C ARG A 155 -7.75 20.76 -1.42
N LEU A 156 -8.58 19.93 -2.07
CA LEU A 156 -9.42 20.35 -3.19
C LEU A 156 -10.40 21.45 -2.76
N LEU A 157 -11.12 21.25 -1.65
CA LEU A 157 -12.09 22.22 -1.12
C LEU A 157 -11.42 23.53 -0.67
N GLN A 158 -10.15 23.49 -0.29
CA GLN A 158 -9.33 24.66 0.06
C GLN A 158 -8.73 25.36 -1.15
N GLY A 159 -9.00 24.90 -2.38
CA GLY A 159 -8.53 25.54 -3.61
C GLY A 159 -7.09 25.18 -4.01
N PHE A 160 -6.47 24.15 -3.41
CA PHE A 160 -5.14 23.67 -3.80
C PHE A 160 -5.18 22.81 -5.08
N LEU A 161 -5.68 23.37 -6.17
CA LEU A 161 -5.82 22.69 -7.46
C LEU A 161 -4.47 22.38 -8.13
N SER A 162 -3.43 23.18 -7.86
CA SER A 162 -2.08 22.97 -8.41
C SER A 162 -1.41 21.67 -7.93
N SER A 163 -1.93 21.06 -6.85
CA SER A 163 -1.46 19.76 -6.34
C SER A 163 -2.10 18.55 -7.03
N PHE A 164 -3.10 18.75 -7.90
CA PHE A 164 -3.79 17.68 -8.62
C PHE A 164 -3.36 17.67 -10.09
N LYS A 165 -2.59 16.66 -10.50
CA LYS A 165 -2.52 16.28 -11.92
C LYS A 165 -3.76 15.44 -12.20
N PHE A 166 -4.67 15.93 -13.05
CA PHE A 166 -5.95 15.27 -13.30
C PHE A 166 -5.85 14.05 -14.24
N ASP A 167 -4.66 13.75 -14.76
CA ASP A 167 -4.38 12.64 -15.69
C ASP A 167 -4.53 11.23 -15.05
N PHE A 168 -4.99 11.14 -13.81
CA PHE A 168 -5.08 9.90 -13.03
C PHE A 168 -6.47 9.28 -12.96
N PHE A 169 -7.51 10.06 -13.24
CA PHE A 169 -8.90 9.67 -12.97
C PHE A 169 -9.73 9.51 -14.23
N TRP A 170 -9.11 9.57 -15.42
CA TRP A 170 -9.78 9.49 -16.72
C TRP A 170 -8.98 8.62 -17.68
#